data_AF-A0AAE3JJ62-F1
#
_entry.id   AF-A0AAE3JJ62-F1
#
_cell.length_a   1.000
_cell.length_b   1.000
_cell.length_c   1.000
_cell.angle_alpha   90.00
_cell.angle_beta   90.00
_cell.angle_gamma   90.00
#
_symmetry.space_group_name_H-M   'P 1'
#
loop_
_entity.id
_entity.type
_entity.pdbx_description
1 polymer ?
#
loop_
_entity_poly.entity_id
_entity_poly.type
_entity_poly.pdbx_seq_one_letter_code
_entity_poly.pdbx_strand_id
1 'polypeptide(L)'
;MGKKIIASWIIGCAGIAFLVVMAGGAGKIPAFIDLPGFMIAALLPFATALALFGTGKTGTAFSAPFKQAALKSELETSAAFFKTLMGFIAAYSTLAFTVGFVMIMIYAADGASTGQIGVNLAIAILSFFYASVCAIIVVLPLSAAARIRLSECRAEEAGA
;
A
#
# COMPACT_ATOMS: atom_id res chain seq x y z
N MET A 1 1.87 -12.55 -17.71
CA MET A 1 2.10 -11.59 -16.61
C MET A 1 1.86 -12.18 -15.21
N GLY A 2 0.81 -12.98 -15.00
CA GLY A 2 0.46 -13.53 -13.66
C GLY A 2 1.61 -14.18 -12.88
N LYS A 3 2.43 -15.04 -13.51
CA LYS A 3 3.60 -15.66 -12.84
C LYS A 3 4.60 -14.64 -12.29
N LYS A 4 4.83 -13.52 -12.99
CA LYS A 4 5.75 -12.45 -12.56
C LYS A 4 5.18 -11.67 -11.37
N ILE A 5 3.87 -11.43 -11.36
CA ILE A 5 3.18 -10.78 -10.23
C ILE A 5 3.25 -11.67 -8.99
N ILE A 6 2.97 -12.97 -9.13
CA ILE A 6 3.08 -13.94 -8.02
C ILE A 6 4.51 -13.98 -7.47
N ALA A 7 5.53 -14.02 -8.34
CA ALA A 7 6.92 -13.95 -7.90
C ALA A 7 7.22 -12.66 -7.13
N SER A 8 6.73 -11.51 -7.60
CA SER A 8 6.86 -10.23 -6.89
C SER A 8 6.21 -10.28 -5.50
N TRP A 9 5.04 -10.90 -5.36
CA TRP A 9 4.37 -11.07 -4.07
C TRP A 9 5.16 -11.98 -3.14
N ILE A 10 5.66 -13.11 -3.64
CA ILE A 10 6.49 -14.02 -2.84
C ILE A 10 7.73 -13.28 -2.32
N ILE A 11 8.44 -12.56 -3.20
CA ILE A 11 9.63 -11.79 -2.82
C ILE A 11 9.28 -10.69 -1.81
N GLY A 12 8.20 -9.94 -2.05
CA GLY A 12 7.73 -8.89 -1.15
C GLY A 12 7.38 -9.43 0.25
N CYS A 13 6.56 -10.47 0.32
CA CYS A 13 6.17 -11.12 1.57
C CYS A 13 7.38 -11.71 2.29
N ALA A 14 8.27 -12.41 1.58
CA ALA A 14 9.49 -12.98 2.16
C ALA A 14 10.41 -11.89 2.70
N GLY A 15 10.58 -10.77 1.99
CA GLY A 15 11.38 -9.63 2.42
C GLY A 15 10.81 -8.97 3.68
N ILE A 16 9.50 -8.75 3.73
CA ILE A 16 8.81 -8.20 4.92
C ILE A 16 8.97 -9.17 6.10
N ALA A 17 8.70 -10.46 5.91
CA ALA A 17 8.82 -11.47 6.96
C ALA A 17 10.26 -11.57 7.48
N PHE A 18 11.25 -11.59 6.59
CA PHE A 18 12.66 -11.59 6.94
C PHE A 18 13.03 -10.37 7.79
N LEU A 19 12.58 -9.17 7.39
CA LEU A 19 12.83 -7.94 8.14
C LEU A 19 12.21 -7.98 9.55
N VAL A 20 10.96 -8.44 9.68
CA VAL A 20 10.28 -8.58 10.97
C VAL A 20 11.00 -9.59 11.87
N VAL A 21 11.44 -10.73 11.32
CA VAL A 21 12.16 -11.75 12.09
C VAL A 21 13.52 -11.22 12.56
N MET A 22 14.30 -10.60 11.67
CA MET A 22 15.62 -10.07 11.99
C MET A 22 15.57 -8.90 12.98
N ALA A 23 14.47 -8.14 13.00
CA ALA A 23 14.21 -7.11 14.01
C ALA A 23 13.77 -7.69 15.37
N GLY A 24 13.74 -9.03 15.55
CA GLY A 24 13.29 -9.69 16.77
C GLY A 24 11.77 -9.67 16.95
N GLY A 25 11.01 -9.38 15.89
CA GLY A 25 9.55 -9.27 15.90
C GLY A 25 8.81 -10.61 15.84
N ALA A 26 9.51 -11.74 15.61
CA ALA A 26 8.89 -13.06 15.41
C ALA A 26 7.97 -13.49 16.57
N GLY A 27 8.32 -13.16 17.82
CA GLY A 27 7.50 -13.44 19.01
C GLY A 27 6.49 -12.35 19.37
N LYS A 28 6.42 -11.26 18.59
CA LYS A 28 5.64 -10.06 18.90
C LYS A 28 4.69 -9.65 17.76
N ILE A 29 4.26 -10.61 16.93
CA ILE A 29 3.32 -10.36 15.82
C ILE A 29 2.08 -9.54 16.23
N PRO A 30 1.43 -9.79 17.40
CA PRO A 30 0.29 -8.97 17.81
C PRO A 30 0.61 -7.47 17.97
N ALA A 31 1.86 -7.11 18.23
CA ALA A 31 2.28 -5.71 18.33
C ALA A 31 2.28 -4.98 16.97
N PHE A 32 2.18 -5.71 15.86
CA PHE A 32 2.01 -5.16 14.51
C PHE A 32 0.54 -5.14 14.07
N ILE A 33 -0.41 -5.37 14.99
CA ILE A 33 -1.84 -5.34 14.70
C ILE A 33 -2.44 -4.15 15.46
N ASP A 34 -2.61 -3.06 14.72
CA ASP A 34 -3.25 -1.83 15.17
C ASP A 34 -4.37 -1.49 14.18
N LEU A 35 -5.61 -1.74 14.60
CA LEU A 35 -6.77 -1.62 13.73
C LEU A 35 -6.99 -0.16 13.26
N PRO A 36 -6.91 0.88 14.12
CA PRO A 36 -7.00 2.26 13.68
C PRO A 36 -5.96 2.64 12.62
N GLY A 37 -4.69 2.32 12.84
CA GLY A 37 -3.61 2.57 11.88
C GLY A 37 -3.82 1.84 10.56
N PHE A 38 -4.29 0.59 10.60
CA PHE A 38 -4.64 -0.17 9.39
C PHE A 38 -5.81 0.47 8.62
N MET A 39 -6.86 0.89 9.33
CA MET A 39 -8.00 1.56 8.72
C MET A 39 -7.57 2.84 8.00
N ILE A 40 -6.73 3.66 8.63
CA ILE A 40 -6.28 4.92 8.05
C ILE A 40 -5.27 4.70 6.92
N ALA A 41 -4.28 3.83 7.08
CA ALA A 41 -3.20 3.67 6.11
C ALA A 41 -3.58 2.82 4.88
N ALA A 42 -4.61 1.97 4.96
CA ALA A 42 -5.00 1.07 3.88
C ALA A 42 -6.47 1.22 3.46
N LEU A 43 -7.42 1.08 4.40
CA LEU A 43 -8.84 1.02 4.06
C LEU A 43 -9.39 2.36 3.57
N LEU A 44 -9.08 3.47 4.26
CA LEU A 44 -9.54 4.80 3.84
C LEU A 44 -8.96 5.23 2.48
N PRO A 45 -7.66 5.09 2.17
CA PRO A 45 -7.12 5.34 0.84
C PRO A 45 -7.82 4.54 -0.25
N PHE A 46 -8.09 3.26 0.02
CA PHE A 46 -8.80 2.40 -0.90
C PHE A 46 -10.24 2.85 -1.10
N ALA A 47 -10.97 3.17 -0.02
CA ALA A 47 -12.34 3.67 -0.08
C ALA A 47 -12.42 4.99 -0.85
N THR A 48 -11.48 5.91 -0.65
CA THR A 48 -11.41 7.18 -1.39
C THR A 48 -11.11 6.95 -2.87
N ALA A 49 -10.18 6.05 -3.21
CA ALA A 49 -9.92 5.68 -4.60
C ALA A 49 -11.13 4.99 -5.24
N LEU A 50 -11.81 4.10 -4.51
CA LEU A 50 -13.02 3.42 -4.95
C LEU A 50 -14.15 4.42 -5.21
N ALA A 51 -14.33 5.42 -4.35
CA ALA A 51 -15.33 6.46 -4.52
C ALA A 51 -15.09 7.31 -5.79
N LEU A 52 -13.82 7.56 -6.14
CA LEU A 52 -13.47 8.35 -7.33
C LEU A 52 -13.57 7.57 -8.64
N PHE A 53 -13.19 6.29 -8.63
CA PHE A 53 -13.16 5.47 -9.85
C PHE A 53 -14.46 4.68 -10.06
N GLY A 54 -15.21 4.43 -8.99
CA GLY A 54 -16.36 3.52 -8.98
C GLY A 54 -15.95 2.04 -9.01
N THR A 55 -16.86 1.16 -8.58
CA THR A 55 -16.63 -0.29 -8.47
C THR A 55 -16.23 -0.94 -9.79
N GLY A 56 -16.82 -0.51 -10.90
CA GLY A 56 -16.52 -1.04 -12.23
C GLY A 56 -15.07 -0.81 -12.64
N LYS A 57 -14.59 0.45 -12.64
CA LYS A 57 -13.21 0.77 -13.01
C LYS A 57 -12.20 0.24 -12.00
N THR A 58 -12.56 0.17 -10.71
CA THR A 58 -11.72 -0.50 -9.72
C THR A 58 -11.56 -1.99 -10.05
N GLY A 59 -12.63 -2.72 -10.34
CA GLY A 59 -12.54 -4.13 -10.76
C GLY A 59 -11.68 -4.31 -12.02
N THR A 60 -11.83 -3.41 -13.00
CA THR A 60 -10.96 -3.37 -14.18
C THR A 60 -9.51 -3.12 -13.80
N ALA A 61 -9.22 -2.20 -12.89
CA ALA A 61 -7.86 -1.89 -12.47
C ALA A 61 -7.12 -3.10 -11.89
N PHE A 62 -7.80 -3.93 -11.09
CA PHE A 62 -7.22 -5.15 -10.52
C PHE A 62 -7.12 -6.30 -11.52
N SER A 63 -8.06 -6.42 -12.47
CA SER A 63 -8.12 -7.56 -13.39
C SER A 63 -7.32 -7.36 -14.68
N ALA A 64 -7.22 -6.13 -15.19
CA ALA A 64 -6.55 -5.83 -16.46
C ALA A 64 -5.10 -6.33 -16.54
N PRO A 65 -4.25 -6.23 -15.50
CA PRO A 65 -2.88 -6.75 -15.55
C PRO A 65 -2.80 -8.27 -15.82
N PHE A 66 -3.84 -9.03 -15.47
CA PHE A 66 -3.89 -10.49 -15.63
C PHE A 66 -4.54 -10.94 -16.94
N LYS A 67 -5.45 -10.13 -17.52
CA LYS A 67 -6.17 -10.46 -18.75
C LYS A 67 -5.28 -10.33 -19.98
N GLN A 68 -5.01 -11.42 -20.71
CA GLN A 68 -4.15 -11.36 -21.92
C GLN A 68 -4.70 -10.42 -23.00
N ALA A 69 -6.02 -10.42 -23.23
CA ALA A 69 -6.69 -9.55 -24.19
C ALA A 69 -7.19 -8.22 -23.58
N ALA A 70 -6.48 -7.68 -22.58
CA ALA A 70 -6.83 -6.40 -21.98
C ALA A 70 -6.68 -5.26 -23.00
N LEU A 71 -7.68 -4.38 -23.07
CA LEU A 71 -7.60 -3.20 -23.93
C LEU A 71 -6.63 -2.18 -23.36
N LYS A 72 -6.04 -1.36 -24.23
CA LYS A 72 -5.15 -0.24 -23.85
C LYS A 72 -5.81 0.68 -22.80
N SER A 73 -7.08 1.00 -22.99
CA SER A 73 -7.87 1.83 -22.06
C SER A 73 -8.06 1.18 -20.67
N GLU A 74 -8.14 -0.15 -20.59
CA GLU A 74 -8.22 -0.88 -19.31
C GLU A 74 -6.87 -0.84 -18.58
N LEU A 75 -5.75 -0.97 -19.30
CA LEU A 75 -4.40 -0.87 -18.74
C LEU A 75 -4.10 0.56 -18.27
N GLU A 76 -4.53 1.58 -19.01
CA GLU A 76 -4.43 2.99 -18.59
C GLU A 76 -5.28 3.26 -17.35
N THR A 77 -6.49 2.71 -17.28
CA THR A 77 -7.35 2.78 -16.09
C THR A 77 -6.66 2.14 -14.88
N SER A 78 -6.04 0.98 -15.04
CA SER A 78 -5.28 0.30 -13.98
C SER A 78 -4.10 1.14 -13.50
N ALA A 79 -3.28 1.66 -14.42
CA ALA A 79 -2.13 2.50 -14.09
C ALA A 79 -2.55 3.81 -13.38
N ALA A 80 -3.64 4.44 -13.81
CA ALA A 80 -4.19 5.63 -13.18
C ALA A 80 -4.73 5.33 -11.78
N PHE A 81 -5.51 4.26 -11.62
CA PHE A 81 -6.06 3.85 -10.32
C PHE A 81 -4.97 3.63 -9.28
N PHE A 82 -3.95 2.81 -9.60
CA PHE A 82 -2.88 2.52 -8.63
C PHE A 82 -1.98 3.73 -8.36
N LYS A 83 -1.77 4.62 -9.35
CA LYS A 83 -1.06 5.89 -9.12
C LYS A 83 -1.82 6.77 -8.12
N THR A 84 -3.13 6.91 -8.30
CA THR A 84 -3.98 7.69 -7.39
C THR A 84 -4.07 7.05 -6.01
N LEU A 85 -4.24 5.72 -5.94
CA LEU A 85 -4.26 4.98 -4.67
C LEU A 85 -2.97 5.17 -3.88
N MET A 86 -1.80 5.12 -4.54
CA MET A 86 -0.52 5.40 -3.88
C MET A 86 -0.46 6.82 -3.29
N GLY A 87 -0.99 7.80 -4.02
CA GLY A 87 -1.10 9.18 -3.53
C GLY A 87 -1.94 9.28 -2.26
N PHE A 88 -3.09 8.60 -2.20
CA PHE A 88 -3.91 8.56 -0.99
C PHE A 88 -3.24 7.80 0.14
N ILE A 89 -2.63 6.65 -0.12
CA ILE A 89 -1.90 5.88 0.90
C ILE A 89 -0.83 6.78 1.56
N ALA A 90 -0.04 7.50 0.76
CA ALA A 90 0.96 8.43 1.27
C ALA A 90 0.35 9.57 2.11
N ALA A 91 -0.73 10.18 1.63
CA ALA A 91 -1.40 11.28 2.34
C ALA A 91 -2.01 10.84 3.67
N TYR A 92 -2.78 9.75 3.69
CA TYR A 92 -3.40 9.25 4.92
C TYR A 92 -2.38 8.70 5.92
N SER A 93 -1.30 8.07 5.45
CA SER A 93 -0.24 7.58 6.34
C SER A 93 0.51 8.73 7.00
N THR A 94 0.75 9.81 6.25
CA THR A 94 1.33 11.05 6.79
C THR A 94 0.41 11.71 7.81
N LEU A 95 -0.91 11.73 7.53
CA LEU A 95 -1.91 12.22 8.47
C LEU A 95 -1.93 11.39 9.75
N ALA A 96 -1.97 10.06 9.64
CA ALA A 96 -1.98 9.14 10.78
C ALA A 96 -0.73 9.33 11.66
N PHE A 97 0.44 9.41 11.04
CA PHE A 97 1.69 9.68 11.75
C PHE A 97 1.65 11.03 12.47
N THR A 98 1.17 12.09 11.79
CA THR A 98 1.09 13.43 12.39
C THR A 98 0.17 13.44 13.60
N VAL A 99 -0.99 12.80 13.52
CA VAL A 99 -1.93 12.67 14.65
C VAL A 99 -1.30 11.89 15.80
N GLY A 100 -0.65 10.76 15.51
CA GLY A 100 0.07 9.97 16.51
C GLY A 100 1.19 10.77 17.18
N PHE A 101 1.94 11.54 16.40
CA PHE A 101 3.03 12.38 16.89
C PHE A 101 2.53 13.51 17.82
N VAL A 102 1.40 14.15 17.48
CA VAL A 102 0.77 15.15 18.36
C VAL A 102 0.36 14.52 19.69
N MET A 103 -0.23 13.32 19.68
CA MET A 103 -0.61 12.62 20.92
C MET A 103 0.61 12.29 21.79
N ILE A 104 1.72 11.89 21.18
CA ILE A 104 2.97 11.64 21.90
C ILE A 104 3.47 12.91 22.60
N MET A 105 3.42 14.06 21.93
CA MET A 105 3.83 15.35 22.50
C MET A 105 2.95 15.76 23.69
N ILE A 106 1.64 15.52 23.60
CA ILE A 106 0.69 15.77 24.70
C ILE A 106 1.04 14.87 25.90
N TYR A 107 1.19 13.56 25.68
CA TYR A 107 1.55 12.64 26.75
C TYR A 107 2.91 12.97 27.40
N ALA A 108 3.88 13.41 26.60
CA ALA A 108 5.18 13.85 27.12
C ALA A 108 5.05 15.12 27.98
N ALA A 109 4.21 16.08 27.58
CA ALA A 109 3.94 17.29 28.35
C ALA A 109 3.22 16.99 29.68
N ASP A 110 2.32 16.01 29.69
CA ASP A 110 1.57 15.59 30.89
C ASP A 110 2.39 14.70 31.85
N GLY A 111 3.68 14.50 31.58
CA GLY A 111 4.56 13.69 32.43
C GLY A 111 4.30 12.19 32.35
N ALA A 112 3.74 11.69 31.24
CA ALA A 112 3.50 10.26 31.05
C ALA A 112 4.81 9.46 31.12
N SER A 113 4.70 8.21 31.56
CA SER A 113 5.84 7.30 31.60
C SER A 113 6.45 7.08 30.21
N THR A 114 7.77 6.88 30.15
CA THR A 114 8.49 6.60 28.90
C THR A 114 7.92 5.39 28.15
N GLY A 115 7.35 4.40 28.87
CA GLY A 115 6.70 3.25 28.27
C GLY A 115 5.45 3.62 27.45
N GLN A 116 4.61 4.53 27.96
CA GLN A 116 3.41 4.99 27.27
C GLN A 116 3.76 5.82 26.02
N ILE A 117 4.81 6.63 26.11
CA ILE A 117 5.37 7.35 24.94
C ILE A 117 5.85 6.35 23.87
N GLY A 118 6.58 5.31 24.29
CA GLY A 118 7.09 4.28 23.38
C GLY A 118 5.99 3.53 22.63
N VAL A 119 4.89 3.18 23.31
CA VAL A 119 3.75 2.51 22.67
C VAL A 119 3.07 3.40 21.63
N ASN A 120 2.82 4.67 21.95
CA ASN A 120 2.19 5.60 20.99
C ASN A 120 3.10 5.88 19.79
N LEU A 121 4.42 5.93 19.99
CA LEU A 121 5.39 6.04 18.91
C LEU A 121 5.37 4.82 18.00
N ALA A 122 5.30 3.61 18.57
CA ALA A 122 5.18 2.39 17.79
C ALA A 122 3.91 2.41 16.91
N ILE A 123 2.77 2.81 17.46
CA ILE A 123 1.51 2.94 16.72
C ILE A 123 1.62 3.96 15.58
N ALA A 124 2.22 5.12 15.83
CA ALA A 124 2.44 6.13 14.79
C ALA A 124 3.29 5.58 13.62
N ILE A 125 4.36 4.84 13.92
CA ILE A 125 5.23 4.23 12.91
C ILE A 125 4.53 3.08 12.17
N LEU A 126 3.65 2.32 12.84
CA LEU A 126 2.88 1.24 12.20
C LEU A 126 2.04 1.73 11.02
N SER A 127 1.59 2.99 11.05
CA SER A 127 0.86 3.58 9.93
C SER A 127 1.69 3.59 8.63
N PHE A 128 2.97 3.95 8.72
CA PHE A 128 3.89 3.86 7.57
C PHE A 128 4.22 2.41 7.22
N PHE A 129 4.35 1.53 8.22
CA PHE A 129 4.56 0.11 7.96
C PHE A 129 3.41 -0.48 7.12
N TYR A 130 2.15 -0.26 7.49
CA TYR A 130 1.01 -0.72 6.70
C TYR A 130 0.97 -0.11 5.30
N ALA A 131 1.31 1.17 5.17
CA ALA A 131 1.43 1.86 3.90
C ALA A 131 2.44 1.17 2.97
N SER A 132 3.64 0.88 3.50
CA SER A 132 4.70 0.19 2.78
C SER A 132 4.31 -1.23 2.40
N VAL A 133 3.69 -1.99 3.32
CA VAL A 133 3.19 -3.33 3.02
C VAL A 133 2.15 -3.30 1.90
N CYS A 134 1.17 -2.40 1.97
CA CYS A 134 0.16 -2.23 0.93
C CYS A 134 0.78 -1.83 -0.43
N ALA A 135 1.76 -0.93 -0.40
CA ALA A 135 2.47 -0.52 -1.61
C ALA A 135 3.26 -1.68 -2.25
N ILE A 136 4.04 -2.41 -1.46
CA ILE A 136 4.90 -3.50 -1.93
C ILE A 136 4.08 -4.70 -2.42
N ILE A 137 3.02 -5.05 -1.70
CA ILE A 137 2.23 -6.24 -2.01
C ILE A 137 1.18 -5.95 -3.07
N VAL A 138 0.48 -4.81 -3.02
CA VAL A 138 -0.68 -4.59 -3.90
C VAL A 138 -0.36 -3.58 -5.00
N VAL A 139 0.00 -2.37 -4.62
CA VAL A 139 -0.02 -1.22 -5.54
C VAL A 139 1.10 -1.29 -6.58
N LEU A 140 2.35 -1.50 -6.14
CA LEU A 140 3.51 -1.48 -7.02
C LEU A 140 3.50 -2.64 -8.03
N PRO A 141 3.26 -3.91 -7.64
CA PRO A 141 3.28 -5.01 -8.59
C PRO A 141 2.22 -4.87 -9.69
N LEU A 142 1.00 -4.47 -9.30
CA LEU A 142 -0.11 -4.32 -10.25
C LEU A 142 0.07 -3.10 -11.16
N SER A 143 0.51 -1.97 -10.60
CA SER A 143 0.85 -0.77 -11.37
C SER A 143 1.98 -1.00 -12.36
N ALA A 144 3.05 -1.67 -11.93
CA ALA A 144 4.17 -2.01 -12.80
C ALA A 144 3.75 -2.97 -13.92
N ALA A 145 2.98 -4.02 -13.60
CA ALA A 145 2.45 -4.95 -14.59
C ALA A 145 1.56 -4.26 -15.63
N ALA A 146 0.67 -3.35 -15.21
CA ALA A 146 -0.15 -2.57 -16.12
C ALA A 146 0.69 -1.69 -17.06
N ARG A 147 1.70 -0.99 -16.52
CA ARG A 147 2.57 -0.09 -17.29
C ARG A 147 3.47 -0.82 -18.28
N ILE A 148 4.02 -1.98 -17.89
CA ILE A 148 4.83 -2.82 -18.78
C ILE A 148 3.99 -3.25 -19.99
N ARG A 149 2.77 -3.75 -19.75
CA ARG A 149 1.88 -4.16 -20.85
C ARG A 149 1.41 -3.00 -21.70
N LEU A 150 1.17 -1.85 -21.07
CA LEU A 150 0.81 -0.64 -21.80
C LEU A 150 1.95 -0.18 -22.74
N SER A 151 3.21 -0.33 -22.32
CA SER A 151 4.36 -0.05 -23.20
C SER A 151 4.49 -1.05 -24.35
N GLU A 152 4.16 -2.32 -24.14
CA GLU A 152 4.13 -3.33 -25.21
C GLU A 152 3.09 -2.96 -26.28
N CYS A 153 1.86 -2.59 -25.89
CA CYS A 153 0.84 -2.15 -26.85
C CYS A 153 1.25 -0.89 -27.64
N ARG A 154 1.93 0.06 -26.99
CA ARG A 154 2.41 1.28 -27.66
C ARG A 154 3.52 1.00 -28.67
N ALA A 155 4.35 -0.01 -28.42
CA ALA A 155 5.41 -0.41 -29.34
C ALA A 155 4.84 -1.10 -30.59
N GLU A 156 3.79 -1.91 -30.43
CA GLU A 156 3.06 -2.53 -31.55
C GLU A 156 2.41 -1.48 -32.47
N GLU A 157 1.81 -0.43 -31.90
CA GLU A 157 1.21 0.68 -32.66
C GLU A 157 2.26 1.53 -33.42
N ALA A 158 3.49 1.62 -32.94
CA ALA A 158 4.56 2.41 -33.56
C ALA A 158 5.31 1.66 -34.67
N GLY A 159 5.17 0.34 -34.73
CA GLY A 159 5.77 -0.52 -35.76
C GLY A 159 4.81 -0.93 -36.89
N ALA A 160 3.54 -0.52 -36.82
CA ALA A 160 2.50 -0.74 -37.83
C ALA A 160 2.28 0.52 -38.67
#